data_AF-A0A4Q6GB38-F1
#
_entry.id   AF-A0A4Q6GB38-F1
#
_cell.length_a   1.000
_cell.length_b   1.000
_cell.length_c   1.000
_cell.angle_alpha   90.00
_cell.angle_beta   90.00
_cell.angle_gamma   90.00
#
_symmetry.space_group_name_H-M   'P 1'
#
loop_
_entity.id
_entity.type
_entity.pdbx_description
1 polymer ?
#
loop_
_entity_poly.entity_id
_entity_poly.type
_entity_poly.pdbx_seq_one_letter_code
_entity_poly.pdbx_strand_id
1 'polypeptide(L)' 'PDAVDPGLGATDPAATVKGEQHDLQIDLVAVTAIPGSVFKHRLRLLAGNAWELRDVSSA' A
#
# COMPACT_ATOMS: atom_id res chain seq x y z
N PRO A 1 -5.46 24.55 11.68
CA PRO A 1 -4.97 23.15 11.56
C PRO A 1 -5.87 22.39 10.60
N ASP A 2 -5.36 22.14 9.39
CA ASP A 2 -6.12 21.45 8.34
C ASP A 2 -6.57 20.08 8.85
N ALA A 3 -7.86 19.76 8.68
CA ALA A 3 -8.42 18.51 9.12
C ALA A 3 -7.79 17.39 8.28
N VAL A 4 -6.86 16.66 8.89
CA VAL A 4 -6.27 15.47 8.29
C VAL A 4 -7.43 14.55 7.91
N ASP A 5 -7.53 14.17 6.63
CA ASP A 5 -8.58 13.29 6.15
C ASP A 5 -8.58 12.02 7.02
N PRO A 6 -9.68 11.70 7.73
CA PRO A 6 -9.74 10.52 8.59
C PRO A 6 -9.52 9.22 7.80
N GLY A 7 -9.73 9.21 6.49
CA GLY A 7 -9.39 8.11 5.60
C GLY A 7 -7.89 7.82 5.53
N LEU A 8 -7.02 8.80 5.83
CA LEU A 8 -5.57 8.60 5.89
C LEU A 8 -5.14 7.69 7.06
N GLY A 9 -5.94 7.66 8.13
CA GLY A 9 -5.75 6.83 9.31
C GLY A 9 -6.44 5.46 9.24
N ALA A 10 -7.09 5.14 8.12
CA ALA A 10 -7.79 3.87 7.95
C ALA A 10 -6.79 2.70 8.02
N THR A 11 -7.05 1.79 8.96
CA THR A 11 -6.36 0.50 9.07
C THR A 11 -7.32 -0.60 8.70
N ASP A 12 -6.84 -1.55 7.91
CA ASP A 12 -7.60 -2.74 7.53
C ASP A 12 -7.02 -3.93 8.29
N PRO A 13 -7.69 -4.39 9.36
CA PRO A 13 -7.22 -5.52 10.16
C PRO A 13 -7.29 -6.84 9.39
N ALA A 14 -8.05 -6.92 8.30
CA ALA A 14 -8.12 -8.10 7.43
C ALA A 14 -7.11 -8.03 6.27
N ALA A 15 -6.29 -6.98 6.19
CA ALA A 15 -5.30 -6.84 5.14
C ALA A 15 -4.30 -8.00 5.17
N THR A 16 -4.05 -8.57 4.00
CA THR A 16 -3.02 -9.62 3.84
C THR A 16 -1.95 -9.12 2.89
N VAL A 17 -0.69 -9.41 3.20
CA VAL A 17 0.44 -9.06 2.35
C VAL A 17 1.23 -10.33 2.09
N LYS A 18 1.50 -10.61 0.82
CA LYS A 18 2.39 -11.68 0.38
C LYS A 18 3.63 -11.04 -0.26
N GLY A 19 4.80 -11.56 0.08
CA GLY A 19 6.06 -11.16 -0.52
C GLY A 19 6.65 -12.31 -1.32
N GLU A 20 7.07 -12.02 -2.54
CA GLU A 20 7.83 -12.92 -3.39
C GLU A 20 9.18 -12.27 -3.68
N GLN A 21 10.28 -12.98 -3.42
CA GLN A 21 11.63 -12.48 -3.68
C GLN A 21 12.12 -13.06 -5.00
N HIS A 22 12.42 -12.18 -5.95
CA HIS A 22 13.02 -12.50 -7.23
C HIS A 22 14.45 -11.94 -7.29
N ASP A 23 15.40 -12.69 -6.73
CA ASP A 23 16.82 -12.33 -6.72
C ASP A 23 17.04 -10.97 -6.01
N LEU A 24 17.39 -9.91 -6.75
CA LEU A 24 17.54 -8.54 -6.24
C LEU A 24 16.24 -7.73 -6.14
N GLN A 25 15.10 -8.29 -6.59
CA GLN A 25 13.80 -7.63 -6.59
C GLN A 25 12.85 -8.30 -5.59
N ILE A 26 11.97 -7.52 -4.97
CA ILE A 26 10.95 -8.02 -4.05
C ILE A 26 9.61 -7.51 -4.54
N ASP A 27 8.73 -8.44 -4.88
CA ASP A 27 7.35 -8.15 -5.22
C ASP A 27 6.48 -8.31 -3.97
N LEU A 28 5.65 -7.29 -3.71
CA LEU A 28 4.71 -7.28 -2.60
C LEU A 28 3.29 -7.18 -3.15
N VAL A 29 2.47 -8.19 -2.87
CA VAL A 29 1.05 -8.20 -3.20
C VAL A 29 0.26 -7.98 -1.92
N ALA A 30 -0.38 -6.82 -1.82
CA ALA A 30 -1.24 -6.46 -0.70
C ALA A 30 -2.71 -6.54 -1.11
N VAL A 31 -3.50 -7.33 -0.39
CA VAL A 31 -4.96 -7.36 -0.50
C VAL A 31 -5.51 -6.57 0.68
N THR A 32 -6.15 -5.44 0.39
CA THR A 32 -6.74 -4.56 1.40
C THR A 32 -7.97 -3.85 0.85
N ALA A 33 -8.90 -3.50 1.74
CA ALA A 33 -10.04 -2.64 1.43
C ALA A 33 -9.66 -1.13 1.37
N ILE A 34 -8.42 -0.78 1.72
CA ILE A 34 -7.95 0.61 1.70
C ILE A 34 -7.81 1.10 0.24
N PRO A 35 -8.28 2.31 -0.10
CA PRO A 35 -8.09 2.87 -1.43
C PRO A 35 -6.59 2.94 -1.82
N GLY A 36 -6.28 2.56 -3.07
CA GLY A 36 -4.90 2.54 -3.57
C GLY A 36 -4.17 3.89 -3.46
N SER A 37 -4.88 5.02 -3.50
CA SER A 37 -4.30 6.36 -3.28
C SER A 37 -3.79 6.56 -1.86
N VAL A 38 -4.56 6.12 -0.85
CA VAL A 38 -4.19 6.17 0.57
C VAL A 38 -3.03 5.22 0.83
N PHE A 39 -3.11 4.00 0.30
CA PHE A 39 -2.03 3.02 0.41
C PHE A 39 -0.72 3.56 -0.20
N LYS A 40 -0.80 4.16 -1.40
CA LYS A 40 0.35 4.76 -2.07
C LYS A 40 0.97 5.90 -1.28
N HIS A 41 0.14 6.78 -0.72
CA HIS A 41 0.62 7.88 0.11
C HIS A 41 1.39 7.36 1.33
N ARG A 42 0.83 6.39 2.04
CA ARG A 42 1.47 5.78 3.22
C ARG A 42 2.77 5.08 2.87
N LEU A 43 2.78 4.27 1.82
CA LEU A 43 3.97 3.54 1.41
C LEU A 43 5.07 4.51 0.92
N ARG A 44 4.70 5.66 0.35
CA ARG A 44 5.66 6.72 0.02
C ARG A 44 6.32 7.36 1.24
N LEU A 45 5.61 7.47 2.37
CA LEU A 45 6.18 7.95 3.63
C LEU A 45 7.07 6.90 4.30
N LEU A 46 6.71 5.61 4.20
CA LEU A 46 7.43 4.52 4.87
C LEU A 46 8.63 4.00 4.08
N ALA A 47 8.48 3.80 2.76
CA ALA A 47 9.48 3.19 1.87
C ALA A 47 10.14 4.20 0.91
N GLY A 48 9.74 5.48 0.97
CA GLY A 48 10.28 6.52 0.11
C GLY A 48 9.78 6.43 -1.34
N ASN A 49 10.63 6.79 -2.30
CA ASN A 49 10.26 6.89 -3.73
C ASN A 49 10.76 5.73 -4.59
N ALA A 50 11.52 4.79 -4.02
CA ALA A 50 12.20 3.73 -4.75
C ALA A 50 11.33 2.48 -4.94
N TRP A 51 10.04 2.67 -5.22
CA TRP A 51 9.07 1.59 -5.40
C TRP A 51 7.92 2.08 -6.31
N GLU A 52 7.21 1.13 -6.92
CA GLU A 52 6.08 1.38 -7.80
C GLU A 52 4.83 0.67 -7.26
N LEU A 53 3.66 1.33 -7.33
CA LEU A 53 2.38 0.67 -7.08
C LEU A 53 1.78 0.23 -8.41
N ARG A 54 1.47 -1.05 -8.53
CA ARG A 54 0.66 -1.57 -9.64
C ARG A 54 -0.67 -2.02 -9.08
N ASP A 55 -1.74 -1.37 -9.53
CA ASP A 55 -3.09 -1.78 -9.19
C ASP A 55 -3.44 -3.01 -10.03
N VAL A 56 -3.52 -4.16 -9.37
CA VAL A 56 -3.91 -5.43 -9.97
C VAL A 56 -5.30 -5.78 -9.46
N SER A 57 -6.33 -5.17 -10.05
CA SER A 57 -7.71 -5.59 -9.83
C SER A 57 -7.91 -6.98 -10.45
N SER A 58 -7.63 -8.03 -9.68
CA SER A 58 -8.29 -9.32 -9.89
C SER A 58 -9.53 -9.35 -9.01
N ALA A 59 -10.67 -9.52 -9.69
CA ALA A 59 -12.04 -9.52 -9.18
C ALA A 59 -12.27 -10.44 -7.97
#